data_AF-A0A2X1LB84-F1
#
_entry.id   AF-A0A2X1LB84-F1
#
_cell.length_a   1.000
_cell.length_b   1.000
_cell.length_c   1.000
_cell.angle_alpha   90.00
_cell.angle_beta   90.00
_cell.angle_gamma   90.00
#
_symmetry.space_group_name_H-M   'P 1'
#
loop_
_entity.id
_entity.type
_entity.pdbx_description
1 polymer ?
#
loop_
_entity_poly.entity_id
_entity_poly.type
_entity_poly.pdbx_seq_one_letter_code
_entity_poly.pdbx_strand_id
1 'polypeptide(L)'
;MVVIYDRSCEFVKSYYDPSIDKILNPLDARCAAWDLWKECLTQPDFDNVANTLIPMGTKEDPFWQGSGRTIFAEAAYLMRNDPNRSYSKLVDTLLSIKIEKLRTFLRNSPAANLVEEKIEKTAISIRAVLTNYVKAIRYLQGIEHNGEPFTIRDWMRGVREDQKNGWLFISSNADTHASLKPVVSMWLSIAIRGLLAMGENRNRRVWFFCDELHTLHKLPDLVEILPEARKFGGCYVFGIQSYAQLEDIYGEKAAATLFDVLNTRAFFRSPSHQIAEFAAGEIGEKEHLKASLQYSYGADPVRDGISTGKEMERQTLVSYSDIQSLPDLTCYVTLPGPYPAVKLSLKYQARPKVAPEFIPRDINPEMENRLSAVLAAREAEGRQMASLFEPDVPEVVSGEDVTQAEQPQQPQQPQQPQQPQQPQQPQQPQQPQQPQQPVSPAINDKKSDSGVNIPAGGIEQELKMKPEEEMEQQLPPGISESGEVVDMAAYEAWQQENHPDIQQQMQRREEVNINVHRERGEDVEPGDDF
;
A
#
# COMPACT_ATOMS: atom_id res chain seq x y z
N MET A 1 9.37 -15.75 13.97
CA MET A 1 8.03 -16.19 13.52
C MET A 1 7.68 -15.47 12.23
N VAL A 2 6.88 -16.06 11.35
CA VAL A 2 6.41 -15.43 10.11
C VAL A 2 4.91 -15.63 9.95
N VAL A 3 4.20 -14.58 9.56
CA VAL A 3 2.82 -14.59 9.06
C VAL A 3 2.89 -14.18 7.59
N ILE A 4 2.29 -14.96 6.70
CA ILE A 4 2.24 -14.66 5.27
C ILE A 4 0.77 -14.59 4.85
N TYR A 5 0.37 -13.48 4.23
CA TYR A 5 -0.84 -13.40 3.44
C TYR A 5 -0.51 -13.65 1.96
N ASP A 6 -1.13 -14.69 1.39
CA ASP A 6 -0.85 -15.24 0.06
C ASP A 6 -2.16 -15.52 -0.71
N ARG A 7 -2.31 -14.95 -1.91
CA ARG A 7 -3.48 -15.11 -2.80
C ARG A 7 -3.26 -16.09 -3.95
N SER A 8 -2.04 -16.57 -4.14
CA SER A 8 -1.66 -17.52 -5.20
C SER A 8 -1.31 -18.91 -4.65
N CYS A 9 -1.13 -19.03 -3.33
CA CYS A 9 -0.61 -20.20 -2.61
C CYS A 9 0.82 -20.61 -3.01
N GLU A 10 1.59 -19.70 -3.60
CA GLU A 10 2.98 -19.94 -4.03
C GLU A 10 3.98 -20.01 -2.87
N PHE A 11 3.72 -19.32 -1.75
CA PHE A 11 4.56 -19.42 -0.56
C PHE A 11 4.36 -20.78 0.12
N VAL A 12 3.12 -21.28 0.20
CA VAL A 12 2.81 -22.62 0.73
C VAL A 12 3.58 -23.70 -0.03
N LYS A 13 3.52 -23.65 -1.37
CA LYS A 13 4.19 -24.55 -2.31
C LYS A 13 5.71 -24.64 -2.11
N SER A 14 6.33 -23.57 -1.63
CA SER A 14 7.79 -23.40 -1.59
C SER A 14 8.41 -23.48 -0.18
N TYR A 15 7.63 -23.19 0.87
CA TYR A 15 8.14 -23.02 2.24
C TYR A 15 7.40 -23.84 3.33
N TYR A 16 6.22 -24.41 3.04
CA TYR A 16 5.40 -25.06 4.07
C TYR A 16 6.04 -26.34 4.65
N ASP A 17 6.24 -26.35 5.97
CA ASP A 17 6.71 -27.46 6.79
C ASP A 17 5.54 -28.02 7.64
N PRO A 18 4.92 -29.15 7.24
CA PRO A 18 3.74 -29.70 7.93
C PRO A 18 3.95 -30.02 9.42
N SER A 19 5.20 -30.13 9.89
CA SER A 19 5.51 -30.48 11.28
C SER A 19 5.29 -29.32 12.26
N ILE A 20 5.41 -28.08 11.79
CA ILE A 20 5.39 -26.87 12.63
C ILE A 20 4.44 -25.78 12.12
N ASP A 21 4.23 -25.69 10.81
CA ASP A 21 3.51 -24.59 10.18
C ASP A 21 1.99 -24.79 10.23
N LYS A 22 1.25 -23.71 10.02
CA LYS A 22 -0.22 -23.69 10.04
C LYS A 22 -0.76 -22.97 8.81
N ILE A 23 -1.78 -23.54 8.19
CA ILE A 23 -2.50 -22.95 7.07
C ILE A 23 -3.86 -22.47 7.57
N LEU A 24 -4.25 -21.27 7.16
CA LEU A 24 -5.58 -20.71 7.33
C LEU A 24 -6.13 -20.35 5.95
N ASN A 25 -6.90 -21.28 5.38
CA ASN A 25 -7.59 -21.13 4.10
C ASN A 25 -8.91 -21.93 4.22
N PRO A 26 -10.10 -21.31 4.20
CA PRO A 26 -11.35 -22.00 4.50
C PRO A 26 -11.75 -23.07 3.48
N LEU A 27 -11.02 -23.24 2.37
CA LEU A 27 -11.26 -24.28 1.37
C LEU A 27 -10.15 -25.33 1.31
N ASP A 28 -9.06 -25.20 2.08
CA ASP A 28 -7.96 -26.17 2.10
C ASP A 28 -8.17 -27.26 3.17
N ALA A 29 -7.90 -28.52 2.82
CA ALA A 29 -8.02 -29.65 3.73
C ALA A 29 -7.03 -29.59 4.91
N ARG A 30 -5.91 -28.86 4.76
CA ARG A 30 -4.89 -28.63 5.80
C ARG A 30 -5.20 -27.42 6.69
N CYS A 31 -6.35 -26.76 6.49
CA CYS A 31 -6.74 -25.62 7.32
C CYS A 31 -6.76 -26.01 8.80
N ALA A 32 -6.07 -25.23 9.64
CA ALA A 32 -6.11 -25.44 11.08
C ALA A 32 -7.55 -25.29 11.61
N ALA A 33 -7.86 -26.03 12.68
CA ALA A 33 -9.17 -26.03 13.34
C ALA A 33 -9.41 -24.75 14.15
N TRP A 34 -9.44 -23.59 13.47
CA TRP A 34 -9.56 -22.29 14.10
C TRP A 34 -10.89 -22.15 14.88
N ASP A 35 -10.83 -21.73 16.14
CA ASP A 35 -11.98 -21.60 17.05
C ASP A 35 -12.17 -20.13 17.48
N LEU A 36 -13.13 -19.45 16.85
CA LEU A 36 -13.54 -18.07 17.13
C LEU A 36 -13.81 -17.81 18.63
N TRP A 37 -14.40 -18.77 19.32
CA TRP A 37 -14.81 -18.65 20.72
C TRP A 37 -13.68 -18.95 21.73
N LYS A 38 -12.55 -19.48 21.24
CA LYS A 38 -11.27 -19.49 21.95
C LYS A 38 -10.41 -18.28 21.57
N GLU A 39 -10.50 -17.77 20.35
CA GLU A 39 -9.80 -16.56 19.87
C GLU A 39 -10.31 -15.28 20.57
N CYS A 40 -11.61 -15.17 20.79
CA CYS A 40 -12.23 -14.06 21.50
C CYS A 40 -12.50 -14.44 22.97
N LEU A 41 -11.91 -13.71 23.93
CA LEU A 41 -12.06 -13.98 25.37
C LEU A 41 -13.12 -13.09 26.04
N THR A 42 -13.35 -11.91 25.48
CA THR A 42 -14.15 -10.80 26.01
C THR A 42 -15.02 -10.21 24.91
N GLN A 43 -16.06 -9.43 25.26
CA GLN A 43 -16.93 -8.78 24.26
C GLN A 43 -16.13 -7.90 23.26
N PRO A 44 -15.18 -7.04 23.71
CA PRO A 44 -14.33 -6.26 22.78
C PRO A 44 -13.56 -7.11 21.77
N ASP A 45 -13.19 -8.35 22.08
CA ASP A 45 -12.53 -9.22 21.10
C ASP A 45 -13.48 -9.61 19.95
N PHE A 46 -14.77 -9.83 20.24
CA PHE A 46 -15.79 -10.08 19.22
C PHE A 46 -16.11 -8.80 18.43
N ASP A 47 -16.16 -7.63 19.08
CA ASP A 47 -16.37 -6.34 18.42
C ASP A 47 -15.22 -6.02 17.45
N ASN A 48 -13.97 -6.28 17.87
CA ASN A 48 -12.77 -6.13 17.04
C ASN A 48 -12.78 -7.07 15.82
N VAL A 49 -13.19 -8.33 16.00
CA VAL A 49 -13.38 -9.28 14.89
C VAL A 49 -14.49 -8.81 13.93
N ALA A 50 -15.61 -8.32 14.47
CA ALA A 50 -16.71 -7.76 13.67
C ALA A 50 -16.25 -6.55 12.82
N ASN A 51 -15.41 -5.68 13.39
CA ASN A 51 -14.91 -4.48 12.72
C ASN A 51 -14.14 -4.76 11.41
N THR A 52 -13.43 -5.90 11.33
CA THR A 52 -12.70 -6.30 10.10
C THR A 52 -13.52 -7.22 9.19
N LEU A 53 -14.36 -8.09 9.77
CA LEU A 53 -15.26 -8.97 9.00
C LEU A 53 -16.25 -8.14 8.16
N ILE A 54 -16.83 -7.10 8.77
CA ILE A 54 -17.79 -6.18 8.16
C ILE A 54 -17.11 -4.82 8.02
N PRO A 55 -16.51 -4.48 6.86
CA PRO A 55 -15.85 -3.20 6.65
C PRO A 55 -16.87 -2.05 6.66
N MET A 56 -16.42 -0.86 7.05
CA MET A 56 -17.17 0.38 6.85
C MET A 56 -16.79 0.98 5.50
N GLY A 57 -17.79 1.21 4.64
CA GLY A 57 -17.63 1.97 3.41
C GLY A 57 -17.42 3.47 3.69
N THR A 58 -16.85 4.19 2.73
CA THR A 58 -16.65 5.64 2.81
C THR A 58 -17.85 6.46 2.31
N LYS A 59 -18.82 5.80 1.65
CA LYS A 59 -19.99 6.43 0.99
C LYS A 59 -21.34 5.94 1.51
N GLU A 60 -21.35 4.81 2.24
CA GLU A 60 -22.55 4.23 2.82
C GLU A 60 -22.77 4.77 4.24
N ASP A 61 -24.01 4.87 4.70
CA ASP A 61 -24.33 5.32 6.07
C ASP A 61 -23.78 4.32 7.11
N PRO A 62 -22.86 4.75 8.01
CA PRO A 62 -22.23 3.89 9.02
C PRO A 62 -23.19 3.15 9.96
N PHE A 63 -24.44 3.61 10.07
CA PHE A 63 -25.47 2.94 10.88
C PHE A 63 -25.69 1.48 10.46
N TRP A 64 -25.65 1.17 9.16
CA TRP A 64 -25.98 -0.16 8.66
C TRP A 64 -24.88 -1.20 8.94
N GLN A 65 -23.62 -0.87 8.67
CA GLN A 65 -22.47 -1.74 8.96
C GLN A 65 -22.21 -1.78 10.47
N GLY A 66 -22.37 -0.66 11.18
CA GLY A 66 -22.32 -0.60 12.64
C GLY A 66 -23.32 -1.54 13.30
N SER A 67 -24.58 -1.48 12.89
CA SER A 67 -25.63 -2.39 13.39
C SER A 67 -25.34 -3.85 13.04
N GLY A 68 -24.83 -4.13 11.84
CA GLY A 68 -24.40 -5.46 11.43
C GLY A 68 -23.26 -6.02 12.29
N ARG A 69 -22.28 -5.17 12.65
CA ARG A 69 -21.18 -5.52 13.56
C ARG A 69 -21.69 -5.87 14.96
N THR A 70 -22.55 -5.04 15.55
CA THR A 70 -23.12 -5.28 16.87
C THR A 70 -23.95 -6.58 16.91
N ILE A 71 -24.78 -6.84 15.88
CA ILE A 71 -25.53 -8.10 15.78
C ILE A 71 -24.59 -9.31 15.67
N PHE A 72 -23.51 -9.22 14.86
CA PHE A 72 -22.54 -10.31 14.73
C PHE A 72 -21.81 -10.58 16.06
N ALA A 73 -21.27 -9.55 16.70
CA ALA A 73 -20.46 -9.67 17.90
C ALA A 73 -21.27 -10.24 19.08
N GLU A 74 -22.46 -9.68 19.35
CA GLU A 74 -23.36 -10.16 20.40
C GLU A 74 -23.83 -11.60 20.15
N ALA A 75 -24.19 -11.95 18.91
CA ALA A 75 -24.60 -13.31 18.58
C ALA A 75 -23.46 -14.33 18.75
N ALA A 76 -22.24 -13.97 18.32
CA ALA A 76 -21.06 -14.82 18.48
C ALA A 76 -20.68 -14.98 19.97
N TYR A 77 -20.74 -13.90 20.76
CA TYR A 77 -20.50 -13.92 22.20
C TYR A 77 -21.53 -14.76 22.96
N LEU A 78 -22.84 -14.61 22.67
CA LEU A 78 -23.89 -15.43 23.28
C LEU A 78 -23.73 -16.92 22.92
N MET A 79 -23.35 -17.24 21.68
CA MET A 79 -23.13 -18.62 21.24
C MET A 79 -21.90 -19.29 21.88
N ARG A 80 -20.98 -18.52 22.48
CA ARG A 80 -19.80 -19.04 23.19
C ARG A 80 -20.13 -20.07 24.27
N ASN A 81 -21.26 -19.86 24.94
CA ASN A 81 -21.77 -20.66 26.06
C ASN A 81 -22.69 -21.82 25.62
N ASP A 82 -22.95 -21.97 24.31
CA ASP A 82 -23.80 -23.03 23.79
C ASP A 82 -23.02 -24.35 23.69
N PRO A 83 -23.47 -25.46 24.33
CA PRO A 83 -22.77 -26.75 24.28
C PRO A 83 -22.65 -27.35 22.87
N ASN A 84 -23.48 -26.89 21.93
CA ASN A 84 -23.50 -27.31 20.53
C ASN A 84 -23.21 -26.10 19.62
N ARG A 85 -22.27 -25.22 19.99
CA ARG A 85 -21.77 -24.17 19.10
C ARG A 85 -21.09 -24.79 17.88
N SER A 86 -21.30 -24.18 16.71
CA SER A 86 -20.59 -24.52 15.47
C SER A 86 -20.71 -23.39 14.45
N TYR A 87 -19.81 -23.33 13.47
CA TYR A 87 -19.88 -22.28 12.44
C TYR A 87 -21.19 -22.34 11.64
N SER A 88 -21.67 -23.54 11.29
CA SER A 88 -22.97 -23.70 10.62
C SER A 88 -24.12 -23.17 11.47
N LYS A 89 -24.10 -23.40 12.80
CA LYS A 89 -25.15 -22.92 13.71
C LYS A 89 -25.12 -21.40 13.88
N LEU A 90 -23.92 -20.80 13.93
CA LEU A 90 -23.75 -19.34 13.98
C LEU A 90 -24.35 -18.70 12.72
N VAL A 91 -24.02 -19.22 11.55
CA VAL A 91 -24.54 -18.73 10.27
C VAL A 91 -26.05 -18.97 10.13
N ASP A 92 -26.58 -20.16 10.47
CA ASP A 92 -28.03 -20.45 10.48
C ASP A 92 -28.83 -19.54 11.44
N THR A 93 -28.19 -19.06 12.51
CA THR A 93 -28.81 -18.15 13.49
C THR A 93 -28.82 -16.71 12.97
N LEU A 94 -27.68 -16.23 12.46
CA LEU A 94 -27.53 -14.88 11.90
C LEU A 94 -28.35 -14.68 10.62
N LEU A 95 -28.37 -15.68 9.74
CA LEU A 95 -29.07 -15.64 8.45
C LEU A 95 -30.46 -16.28 8.53
N SER A 96 -31.02 -16.40 9.74
CA SER A 96 -32.30 -17.07 9.96
C SER A 96 -33.42 -16.49 9.10
N ILE A 97 -34.14 -17.37 8.41
CA ILE A 97 -35.34 -17.05 7.60
C ILE A 97 -36.35 -16.23 8.41
N LYS A 98 -36.46 -16.52 9.72
CA LYS A 98 -37.39 -15.89 10.66
C LYS A 98 -36.67 -14.90 11.57
N ILE A 99 -37.02 -13.61 11.46
CA ILE A 99 -36.46 -12.55 12.32
C ILE A 99 -36.81 -12.77 13.79
N GLU A 100 -37.95 -13.43 14.06
CA GLU A 100 -38.41 -13.79 15.40
C GLU A 100 -37.42 -14.72 16.12
N LYS A 101 -36.70 -15.58 15.38
CA LYS A 101 -35.65 -16.45 15.95
C LYS A 101 -34.42 -15.64 16.37
N LEU A 102 -33.96 -14.74 15.50
CA LEU A 102 -32.81 -13.86 15.79
C LEU A 102 -33.12 -12.91 16.96
N ARG A 103 -34.32 -12.30 16.98
CA ARG A 103 -34.82 -11.49 18.10
C ARG A 103 -34.95 -12.29 19.41
N THR A 104 -35.33 -13.56 19.33
CA THR A 104 -35.39 -14.46 20.51
C THR A 104 -33.99 -14.78 21.04
N PHE A 105 -33.02 -15.02 20.15
CA PHE A 105 -31.63 -15.30 20.50
C PHE A 105 -30.94 -14.07 21.11
N LEU A 106 -31.13 -12.89 20.51
CA LEU A 106 -30.54 -11.62 20.93
C LEU A 106 -31.29 -10.93 22.09
N ARG A 107 -32.39 -11.50 22.61
CA ARG A 107 -33.36 -10.81 23.48
C ARG A 107 -32.77 -10.09 24.71
N ASN A 108 -31.65 -10.60 25.24
CA ASN A 108 -30.98 -10.08 26.44
C ASN A 108 -29.67 -9.34 26.12
N SER A 109 -29.44 -8.96 24.86
CA SER A 109 -28.25 -8.23 24.39
C SER A 109 -28.58 -6.78 23.99
N PRO A 110 -27.60 -5.86 23.97
CA PRO A 110 -27.71 -4.55 23.32
C PRO A 110 -28.25 -4.62 21.88
N ALA A 111 -27.95 -5.68 21.13
CA ALA A 111 -28.42 -5.89 19.77
C ALA A 111 -29.93 -6.18 19.65
N ALA A 112 -30.65 -6.48 20.75
CA ALA A 112 -32.11 -6.71 20.74
C ALA A 112 -32.88 -5.55 20.09
N ASN A 113 -32.45 -4.32 20.36
CA ASN A 113 -33.08 -3.09 19.86
C ASN A 113 -32.96 -2.94 18.34
N LEU A 114 -31.96 -3.58 17.71
CA LEU A 114 -31.70 -3.55 16.26
C LEU A 114 -32.55 -4.56 15.48
N VAL A 115 -33.22 -5.48 16.19
CA VAL A 115 -34.07 -6.53 15.63
C VAL A 115 -35.49 -6.50 16.22
N GLU A 116 -35.95 -5.33 16.68
CA GLU A 116 -37.33 -5.14 17.12
C GLU A 116 -38.33 -5.17 15.94
N GLU A 117 -39.45 -5.84 16.19
CA GLU A 117 -40.65 -5.89 15.35
C GLU A 117 -41.19 -4.50 14.95
N LYS A 118 -41.01 -3.47 15.78
CA LYS A 118 -41.38 -2.08 15.46
C LYS A 118 -40.52 -1.45 14.36
N ILE A 119 -39.35 -2.03 14.08
CA ILE A 119 -38.39 -1.54 13.08
C ILE A 119 -38.08 -2.61 12.02
N GLU A 120 -39.03 -3.51 11.73
CA GLU A 120 -38.83 -4.68 10.86
C GLU A 120 -38.16 -4.33 9.51
N LYS A 121 -38.57 -3.24 8.85
CA LYS A 121 -37.92 -2.76 7.61
C LYS A 121 -36.42 -2.47 7.80
N THR A 122 -36.07 -1.79 8.89
CA THR A 122 -34.68 -1.48 9.27
C THR A 122 -33.90 -2.76 9.58
N ALA A 123 -34.50 -3.69 10.33
CA ALA A 123 -33.90 -4.97 10.69
C ALA A 123 -33.63 -5.84 9.44
N ILE A 124 -34.49 -5.80 8.42
CA ILE A 124 -34.26 -6.47 7.13
C ILE A 124 -33.06 -5.86 6.40
N SER A 125 -32.94 -4.54 6.33
CA SER A 125 -31.78 -3.87 5.70
C SER A 125 -30.47 -4.17 6.44
N ILE A 126 -30.46 -4.15 7.77
CA ILE A 126 -29.28 -4.55 8.57
C ILE A 126 -28.94 -6.04 8.31
N ARG A 127 -29.95 -6.92 8.22
CA ARG A 127 -29.75 -8.34 7.89
C ARG A 127 -29.21 -8.55 6.46
N ALA A 128 -29.53 -7.69 5.50
CA ALA A 128 -28.95 -7.74 4.16
C ALA A 128 -27.44 -7.44 4.18
N VAL A 129 -27.02 -6.39 4.90
CA VAL A 129 -25.59 -6.06 5.11
C VAL A 129 -24.87 -7.20 5.84
N LEU A 130 -25.47 -7.72 6.91
CA LEU A 130 -24.96 -8.90 7.64
C LEU A 130 -24.77 -10.11 6.72
N THR A 131 -25.76 -10.39 5.86
CA THR A 131 -25.73 -11.52 4.90
C THR A 131 -24.57 -11.42 3.93
N ASN A 132 -24.24 -10.23 3.44
CA ASN A 132 -23.17 -10.03 2.47
C ASN A 132 -21.78 -10.40 2.98
N TYR A 133 -21.52 -10.26 4.28
CA TYR A 133 -20.21 -10.56 4.89
C TYR A 133 -20.19 -11.89 5.65
N VAL A 134 -21.24 -12.19 6.43
CA VAL A 134 -21.34 -13.45 7.20
C VAL A 134 -21.40 -14.68 6.30
N LYS A 135 -21.83 -14.56 5.04
CA LYS A 135 -21.77 -15.69 4.08
C LYS A 135 -20.35 -16.24 3.86
N ALA A 136 -19.29 -15.50 4.17
CA ALA A 136 -17.91 -16.00 4.14
C ALA A 136 -17.58 -16.97 5.30
N ILE A 137 -18.27 -16.84 6.45
CA ILE A 137 -18.06 -17.74 7.60
C ILE A 137 -18.53 -19.17 7.29
N ARG A 138 -19.43 -19.37 6.31
CA ARG A 138 -19.91 -20.72 5.94
C ARG A 138 -18.79 -21.67 5.57
N TYR A 139 -17.74 -21.17 4.91
CA TYR A 139 -16.61 -21.99 4.48
C TYR A 139 -15.78 -22.55 5.66
N LEU A 140 -15.93 -21.98 6.87
CA LEU A 140 -15.35 -22.51 8.10
C LEU A 140 -16.11 -23.75 8.63
N GLN A 141 -17.26 -24.12 8.08
CA GLN A 141 -18.02 -25.27 8.58
C GLN A 141 -17.23 -26.58 8.48
N GLY A 142 -17.07 -27.26 9.61
CA GLY A 142 -16.32 -28.51 9.71
C GLY A 142 -14.81 -28.38 9.91
N ILE A 143 -14.20 -27.19 9.88
CA ILE A 143 -12.78 -27.05 10.30
C ILE A 143 -12.60 -27.44 11.78
N GLU A 144 -13.68 -27.32 12.55
CA GLU A 144 -13.85 -27.77 13.93
C GLU A 144 -13.60 -29.28 14.13
N HIS A 145 -13.37 -30.04 13.04
CA HIS A 145 -13.04 -31.46 13.03
C HIS A 145 -11.62 -31.75 12.50
N ASN A 146 -10.85 -30.74 12.08
CA ASN A 146 -9.49 -30.88 11.52
C ASN A 146 -8.40 -31.13 12.59
N GLY A 147 -8.77 -31.55 13.80
CA GLY A 147 -7.86 -31.84 14.92
C GLY A 147 -7.99 -30.86 16.08
N GLU A 148 -6.88 -30.59 16.77
CA GLU A 148 -6.86 -29.74 17.96
C GLU A 148 -7.23 -28.27 17.66
N PRO A 149 -8.14 -27.64 18.43
CA PRO A 149 -8.58 -26.28 18.16
C PRO A 149 -7.46 -25.25 18.24
N PHE A 150 -7.38 -24.42 17.19
CA PHE A 150 -6.32 -23.45 16.95
C PHE A 150 -6.78 -22.01 17.25
N THR A 151 -5.88 -21.18 17.78
CA THR A 151 -6.04 -19.73 17.86
C THR A 151 -4.75 -19.07 17.40
N ILE A 152 -4.89 -17.95 16.70
CA ILE A 152 -3.77 -17.11 16.27
C ILE A 152 -3.12 -16.48 17.50
N ARG A 153 -3.92 -15.98 18.46
CA ARG A 153 -3.41 -15.38 19.70
C ARG A 153 -2.53 -16.33 20.50
N ASP A 154 -2.95 -17.57 20.75
CA ASP A 154 -2.18 -18.48 21.61
C ASP A 154 -1.00 -19.11 20.84
N TRP A 155 -1.12 -19.27 19.52
CA TRP A 155 0.02 -19.62 18.66
C TRP A 155 1.09 -18.53 18.67
N MET A 156 0.71 -17.24 18.53
CA MET A 156 1.63 -16.11 18.62
C MET A 156 2.22 -15.97 20.03
N ARG A 157 1.44 -16.17 21.10
CA ARG A 157 1.97 -16.18 22.48
C ARG A 157 2.85 -17.40 22.79
N GLY A 158 2.66 -18.51 22.09
CA GLY A 158 3.45 -19.74 22.20
C GLY A 158 4.84 -19.66 21.56
N VAL A 159 5.25 -18.49 21.03
CA VAL A 159 6.56 -18.27 20.42
C VAL A 159 7.70 -18.57 21.40
N ARG A 160 8.59 -19.45 20.98
CA ARG A 160 9.81 -19.85 21.71
C ARG A 160 11.00 -19.08 21.15
N GLU A 161 11.68 -18.29 21.98
CA GLU A 161 12.79 -17.45 21.51
C GLU A 161 14.10 -18.25 21.30
N ASP A 162 14.14 -19.48 21.80
CA ASP A 162 15.23 -20.46 21.69
C ASP A 162 15.08 -21.46 20.52
N GLN A 163 13.93 -21.50 19.81
CA GLN A 163 13.60 -22.58 18.86
C GLN A 163 13.08 -22.09 17.50
N LYS A 164 13.12 -22.97 16.49
CA LYS A 164 12.48 -22.74 15.17
C LYS A 164 10.97 -22.65 15.38
N ASN A 165 10.43 -21.43 15.28
CA ASN A 165 8.99 -21.20 15.29
C ASN A 165 8.41 -21.46 13.90
N GLY A 166 7.21 -22.04 13.85
CA GLY A 166 6.46 -22.22 12.61
C GLY A 166 6.04 -20.89 11.94
N TRP A 167 5.52 -21.03 10.74
CA TRP A 167 4.95 -19.98 9.91
C TRP A 167 3.42 -20.14 9.84
N LEU A 168 2.71 -19.02 9.76
CA LEU A 168 1.26 -18.98 9.55
C LEU A 168 0.96 -18.50 8.14
N PHE A 169 0.50 -19.40 7.28
CA PHE A 169 0.08 -19.12 5.91
C PHE A 169 -1.42 -18.82 5.91
N ILE A 170 -1.77 -17.53 5.90
CA ILE A 170 -3.14 -17.08 5.66
C ILE A 170 -3.31 -17.03 4.14
N SER A 171 -4.02 -18.00 3.56
CA SER A 171 -4.11 -18.12 2.11
C SER A 171 -5.53 -18.23 1.56
N SER A 172 -5.64 -17.91 0.27
CA SER A 172 -6.86 -18.03 -0.52
C SER A 172 -6.49 -18.27 -1.98
N ASN A 173 -7.38 -18.87 -2.76
CA ASN A 173 -7.14 -19.10 -4.19
C ASN A 173 -7.75 -17.92 -4.97
N ALA A 174 -7.08 -17.44 -6.02
CA ALA A 174 -7.50 -16.24 -6.76
C ALA A 174 -8.99 -16.22 -7.16
N ASP A 175 -9.53 -17.35 -7.66
CA ASP A 175 -10.93 -17.49 -8.10
C ASP A 175 -11.94 -17.41 -6.94
N THR A 176 -11.58 -17.95 -5.78
CA THR A 176 -12.44 -18.02 -4.60
C THR A 176 -12.24 -16.84 -3.66
N HIS A 177 -11.17 -16.07 -3.84
CA HIS A 177 -10.75 -14.98 -2.96
C HIS A 177 -11.89 -14.00 -2.64
N ALA A 178 -12.69 -13.59 -3.63
CA ALA A 178 -13.81 -12.67 -3.41
C ALA A 178 -14.85 -13.18 -2.39
N SER A 179 -15.01 -14.50 -2.26
CA SER A 179 -15.89 -15.12 -1.24
C SER A 179 -15.21 -15.33 0.11
N LEU A 180 -13.87 -15.36 0.16
CA LEU A 180 -13.07 -15.61 1.37
C LEU A 180 -12.54 -14.32 2.01
N LYS A 181 -12.45 -13.23 1.24
CA LYS A 181 -11.93 -11.90 1.59
C LYS A 181 -12.34 -11.41 3.00
N PRO A 182 -13.59 -11.54 3.49
CA PRO A 182 -13.94 -11.12 4.85
C PRO A 182 -13.19 -11.90 5.95
N VAL A 183 -13.11 -13.23 5.81
CA VAL A 183 -12.47 -14.14 6.77
C VAL A 183 -10.94 -14.04 6.71
N VAL A 184 -10.38 -13.92 5.52
CA VAL A 184 -8.94 -13.72 5.29
C VAL A 184 -8.47 -12.40 5.89
N SER A 185 -9.22 -11.31 5.68
CA SER A 185 -8.95 -9.99 6.28
C SER A 185 -9.02 -10.05 7.80
N MET A 186 -10.07 -10.70 8.34
CA MET A 186 -10.28 -10.90 9.77
C MET A 186 -9.10 -11.65 10.42
N TRP A 187 -8.62 -12.75 9.84
CA TRP A 187 -7.46 -13.48 10.39
C TRP A 187 -6.17 -12.65 10.39
N LEU A 188 -5.92 -11.86 9.35
CA LEU A 188 -4.75 -10.99 9.32
C LEU A 188 -4.85 -9.86 10.37
N SER A 189 -6.04 -9.26 10.55
CA SER A 189 -6.33 -8.30 11.63
C SER A 189 -6.10 -8.91 13.03
N ILE A 190 -6.58 -10.14 13.28
CA ILE A 190 -6.31 -10.87 14.52
C ILE A 190 -4.80 -11.08 14.71
N ALA A 191 -4.05 -11.42 13.67
CA ALA A 191 -2.60 -11.59 13.76
C ALA A 191 -1.86 -10.26 14.05
N ILE A 192 -2.30 -9.14 13.44
CA ILE A 192 -1.74 -7.81 13.70
C ILE A 192 -1.99 -7.39 15.16
N ARG A 193 -3.22 -7.55 15.67
CA ARG A 193 -3.53 -7.33 17.11
C ARG A 193 -2.78 -8.30 18.03
N GLY A 194 -2.61 -9.55 17.59
CA GLY A 194 -1.90 -10.60 18.30
C GLY A 194 -0.46 -10.23 18.65
N LEU A 195 0.22 -9.44 17.81
CA LEU A 195 1.56 -8.91 18.07
C LEU A 195 1.64 -8.10 19.37
N LEU A 196 0.68 -7.19 19.60
CA LEU A 196 0.60 -6.41 20.85
C LEU A 196 0.46 -7.33 22.06
N ALA A 197 -0.36 -8.38 21.91
CA ALA A 197 -0.68 -9.34 22.96
C ALA A 197 0.48 -10.31 23.30
N MET A 198 1.64 -10.21 22.62
CA MET A 198 2.88 -10.93 22.93
C MET A 198 3.84 -10.16 23.87
N GLY A 199 3.56 -8.90 24.19
CA GLY A 199 4.42 -8.05 25.03
C GLY A 199 5.68 -7.51 24.32
N GLU A 200 6.27 -6.46 24.88
CA GLU A 200 7.41 -5.77 24.27
C GLU A 200 8.69 -6.64 24.28
N ASN A 201 9.34 -6.77 23.13
CA ASN A 201 10.66 -7.39 23.01
C ASN A 201 11.39 -6.86 21.76
N ARG A 202 12.47 -6.11 21.96
CA ARG A 202 13.27 -5.51 20.88
C ARG A 202 14.17 -6.51 20.13
N ASN A 203 14.41 -7.70 20.68
CA ASN A 203 15.20 -8.76 20.04
C ASN A 203 14.33 -9.67 19.17
N ARG A 204 13.04 -9.78 19.49
CA ARG A 204 12.06 -10.58 18.74
C ARG A 204 11.86 -10.06 17.33
N ARG A 205 11.62 -10.97 16.38
CA ARG A 205 11.22 -10.65 14.99
C ARG A 205 10.00 -11.46 14.59
N VAL A 206 8.89 -10.75 14.36
CA VAL A 206 7.65 -11.28 13.80
C VAL A 206 7.44 -10.63 12.43
N TRP A 207 7.70 -11.41 11.38
CA TRP A 207 7.57 -10.92 10.01
C TRP A 207 6.13 -11.09 9.51
N PHE A 208 5.59 -10.05 8.91
CA PHE A 208 4.32 -10.04 8.19
C PHE A 208 4.61 -9.74 6.72
N PHE A 209 4.44 -10.74 5.84
CA PHE A 209 4.51 -10.56 4.39
C PHE A 209 3.08 -10.55 3.84
N CYS A 210 2.67 -9.46 3.18
CA CYS A 210 1.35 -9.33 2.56
C CYS A 210 1.52 -8.95 1.09
N ASP A 211 1.44 -9.93 0.20
CA ASP A 211 1.81 -9.75 -1.21
C ASP A 211 0.85 -8.82 -1.98
N GLU A 212 -0.45 -9.04 -1.87
CA GLU A 212 -1.46 -8.17 -2.49
C GLU A 212 -2.36 -7.52 -1.44
N LEU A 213 -1.82 -6.62 -0.61
CA LEU A 213 -2.58 -5.98 0.48
C LEU A 213 -3.91 -5.35 0.01
N HIS A 214 -3.92 -4.80 -1.20
CA HIS A 214 -5.11 -4.19 -1.82
C HIS A 214 -6.27 -5.17 -2.11
N THR A 215 -6.04 -6.48 -2.03
CA THR A 215 -7.11 -7.47 -2.24
C THR A 215 -7.96 -7.69 -1.00
N LEU A 216 -7.51 -7.27 0.19
CA LEU A 216 -8.23 -7.41 1.46
C LEU A 216 -9.29 -6.32 1.66
N HIS A 217 -10.06 -6.41 2.76
CA HIS A 217 -10.81 -5.28 3.28
C HIS A 217 -9.86 -4.23 3.89
N LYS A 218 -10.35 -3.00 4.08
CA LYS A 218 -9.68 -2.01 4.92
C LYS A 218 -9.45 -2.60 6.32
N LEU A 219 -8.19 -2.64 6.76
CA LEU A 219 -7.78 -3.13 8.08
C LEU A 219 -7.50 -1.91 8.98
N PRO A 220 -8.40 -1.50 9.91
CA PRO A 220 -8.12 -0.35 10.79
C PRO A 220 -6.84 -0.55 11.60
N ASP A 221 -6.67 -1.79 12.08
CA ASP A 221 -5.48 -2.28 12.80
C ASP A 221 -4.16 -1.98 12.11
N LEU A 222 -4.13 -1.99 10.77
CA LEU A 222 -2.88 -1.78 10.04
C LEU A 222 -2.41 -0.32 10.13
N VAL A 223 -3.34 0.63 10.28
CA VAL A 223 -3.04 2.05 10.42
C VAL A 223 -2.74 2.39 11.89
N GLU A 224 -3.48 1.79 12.83
CA GLU A 224 -3.35 2.05 14.27
C GLU A 224 -2.12 1.36 14.90
N ILE A 225 -1.83 0.11 14.54
CA ILE A 225 -0.85 -0.74 15.26
C ILE A 225 0.54 -0.66 14.65
N LEU A 226 0.66 -0.46 13.34
CA LEU A 226 1.95 -0.49 12.63
C LEU A 226 2.96 0.59 13.09
N PRO A 227 2.56 1.82 13.48
CA PRO A 227 3.46 2.80 14.12
C PRO A 227 4.06 2.29 15.44
N GLU A 228 3.29 1.59 16.28
CA GLU A 228 3.75 1.08 17.58
C GLU A 228 4.45 -0.27 17.49
N ALA A 229 4.16 -1.08 16.47
CA ALA A 229 4.61 -2.47 16.34
C ALA A 229 6.13 -2.69 16.48
N ARG A 230 6.94 -1.65 16.24
CA ARG A 230 8.41 -1.67 16.40
C ARG A 230 8.86 -2.08 17.81
N LYS A 231 8.13 -1.74 18.88
CA LYS A 231 8.50 -2.13 20.27
C LYS A 231 8.17 -3.60 20.60
N PHE A 232 7.26 -4.21 19.85
CA PHE A 232 6.86 -5.62 19.94
C PHE A 232 7.67 -6.54 19.01
N GLY A 233 8.56 -5.98 18.19
CA GLY A 233 9.37 -6.74 17.23
C GLY A 233 8.66 -7.08 15.92
N GLY A 234 7.58 -6.36 15.58
CA GLY A 234 6.91 -6.49 14.28
C GLY A 234 7.77 -5.97 13.12
N CYS A 235 7.74 -6.68 11.99
CA CYS A 235 8.43 -6.31 10.76
C CYS A 235 7.47 -6.57 9.58
N TYR A 236 7.07 -5.51 8.87
CA TYR A 236 6.06 -5.59 7.81
C TYR A 236 6.69 -5.43 6.43
N VAL A 237 6.21 -6.22 5.48
CA VAL A 237 6.59 -6.17 4.06
C VAL A 237 5.31 -6.27 3.24
N PHE A 238 4.99 -5.23 2.48
CA PHE A 238 3.77 -5.17 1.66
C PHE A 238 4.12 -5.08 0.17
N GLY A 239 3.47 -5.89 -0.65
CA GLY A 239 3.38 -5.64 -2.09
C GLY A 239 2.21 -4.69 -2.37
N ILE A 240 2.48 -3.66 -3.18
CA ILE A 240 1.51 -2.64 -3.61
C ILE A 240 1.79 -2.37 -5.09
N GLN A 241 0.81 -2.59 -5.96
CA GLN A 241 0.96 -2.37 -7.41
C GLN A 241 0.76 -0.90 -7.81
N SER A 242 -0.10 -0.19 -7.08
CA SER A 242 -0.38 1.24 -7.26
C SER A 242 -0.76 1.89 -5.94
N TYR A 243 -0.22 3.10 -5.68
CA TYR A 243 -0.60 3.89 -4.51
C TYR A 243 -2.11 4.22 -4.49
N ALA A 244 -2.72 4.48 -5.66
CA ALA A 244 -4.15 4.75 -5.77
C ALA A 244 -5.05 3.57 -5.33
N GLN A 245 -4.56 2.31 -5.39
CA GLN A 245 -5.27 1.16 -4.82
C GLN A 245 -5.28 1.21 -3.28
N LEU A 246 -4.23 1.76 -2.66
CA LEU A 246 -4.17 1.96 -1.22
C LEU A 246 -5.13 3.09 -0.80
N GLU A 247 -5.20 4.15 -1.59
CA GLU A 247 -6.11 5.29 -1.37
C GLU A 247 -7.59 4.90 -1.50
N ASP A 248 -7.98 4.07 -2.47
CA ASP A 248 -9.38 3.61 -2.61
C ASP A 248 -9.86 2.83 -1.37
N ILE A 249 -8.97 2.01 -0.79
CA ILE A 249 -9.29 1.11 0.32
C ILE A 249 -9.19 1.80 1.68
N TYR A 250 -8.11 2.56 1.92
CA TYR A 250 -7.86 3.19 3.21
C TYR A 250 -8.39 4.64 3.27
N GLY A 251 -8.49 5.32 2.13
CA GLY A 251 -8.67 6.77 2.02
C GLY A 251 -7.32 7.49 2.10
N GLU A 252 -7.09 8.45 1.20
CA GLU A 252 -5.94 9.38 1.10
C GLU A 252 -5.10 9.52 2.39
N LYS A 253 -5.68 10.11 3.46
CA LYS A 253 -4.98 10.37 4.72
C LYS A 253 -4.44 9.12 5.42
N ALA A 254 -5.18 8.01 5.37
CA ALA A 254 -4.78 6.76 6.01
C ALA A 254 -3.83 5.94 5.11
N ALA A 255 -3.93 6.08 3.79
CA ALA A 255 -2.95 5.54 2.84
C ALA A 255 -1.59 6.23 3.01
N ALA A 256 -1.57 7.57 3.11
CA ALA A 256 -0.37 8.35 3.41
C ALA A 256 0.25 7.96 4.76
N THR A 257 -0.56 7.98 5.83
CA THR A 257 -0.12 7.57 7.19
C THR A 257 0.50 6.16 7.21
N LEU A 258 -0.07 5.21 6.45
CA LEU A 258 0.46 3.86 6.34
C LEU A 258 1.77 3.81 5.52
N PHE A 259 1.89 4.62 4.46
CA PHE A 259 3.06 4.70 3.60
C PHE A 259 4.26 5.42 4.25
N ASP A 260 4.02 6.40 5.11
CA ASP A 260 5.06 7.16 5.84
C ASP A 260 5.85 6.28 6.81
N VAL A 261 5.22 5.27 7.41
CA VAL A 261 5.91 4.34 8.33
C VAL A 261 6.71 3.27 7.57
N LEU A 262 6.48 3.08 6.27
CA LEU A 262 7.24 2.16 5.40
C LEU A 262 8.57 2.79 4.97
N ASN A 263 9.51 2.79 5.92
CA ASN A 263 10.82 3.45 5.82
C ASN A 263 11.79 2.84 4.79
N THR A 264 11.69 1.54 4.52
CA THR A 264 12.48 0.84 3.49
C THR A 264 11.58 0.63 2.27
N ARG A 265 11.95 1.19 1.12
CA ARG A 265 11.11 1.19 -0.09
C ARG A 265 11.87 0.63 -1.29
N ALA A 266 11.17 -0.10 -2.15
CA ALA A 266 11.71 -0.70 -3.36
C ALA A 266 10.80 -0.41 -4.55
N PHE A 267 11.20 0.50 -5.42
CA PHE A 267 10.42 0.99 -6.56
C PHE A 267 10.77 0.19 -7.82
N PHE A 268 9.84 -0.64 -8.27
CA PHE A 268 9.93 -1.42 -9.52
C PHE A 268 9.39 -0.62 -10.72
N ARG A 269 9.43 -1.19 -11.93
CA ARG A 269 8.82 -0.56 -13.12
C ARG A 269 7.34 -0.26 -12.87
N SER A 270 6.95 0.99 -13.04
CA SER A 270 5.54 1.38 -13.14
C SER A 270 5.29 2.09 -14.48
N PRO A 271 4.31 1.66 -15.29
CA PRO A 271 4.04 2.27 -16.59
C PRO A 271 3.26 3.59 -16.47
N SER A 272 2.52 3.82 -15.37
CA SER A 272 1.72 5.04 -15.19
C SER A 272 2.61 6.23 -14.82
N HIS A 273 2.49 7.33 -15.58
CA HIS A 273 3.25 8.55 -15.35
C HIS A 273 3.08 9.08 -13.91
N GLN A 274 1.84 9.14 -13.40
CA GLN A 274 1.56 9.60 -12.03
C GLN A 274 2.27 8.76 -10.95
N ILE A 275 2.36 7.44 -11.15
CA ILE A 275 3.01 6.54 -10.19
C ILE A 275 4.54 6.62 -10.34
N ALA A 276 5.05 6.79 -11.55
CA ALA A 276 6.48 6.96 -11.82
C ALA A 276 7.01 8.32 -11.36
N GLU A 277 6.21 9.39 -11.46
CA GLU A 277 6.50 10.72 -10.92
C GLU A 277 6.49 10.72 -9.38
N PHE A 278 5.47 10.11 -8.77
CA PHE A 278 5.44 9.86 -7.32
C PHE A 278 6.68 9.08 -6.86
N ALA A 279 7.01 7.97 -7.51
CA ALA A 279 8.20 7.18 -7.18
C ALA A 279 9.51 7.96 -7.40
N ALA A 280 9.60 8.84 -8.40
CA ALA A 280 10.76 9.72 -8.57
C ALA A 280 10.90 10.73 -7.41
N GLY A 281 9.78 11.33 -6.96
CA GLY A 281 9.75 12.20 -5.79
C GLY A 281 10.15 11.49 -4.49
N GLU A 282 9.63 10.28 -4.26
CA GLU A 282 9.95 9.46 -3.07
C GLU A 282 11.36 8.84 -3.08
N ILE A 283 12.02 8.78 -4.24
CA ILE A 283 13.46 8.48 -4.36
C ILE A 283 14.29 9.73 -4.04
N GLY A 284 13.80 10.92 -4.39
CA GLY A 284 14.35 12.20 -4.01
C GLY A 284 15.19 12.90 -5.10
N GLU A 285 15.75 14.03 -4.70
CA GLU A 285 16.42 14.99 -5.59
C GLU A 285 17.82 15.34 -5.09
N LYS A 286 18.66 15.85 -6.00
CA LYS A 286 19.98 16.43 -5.72
C LYS A 286 20.04 17.85 -6.23
N GLU A 287 20.77 18.71 -5.54
CA GLU A 287 21.20 20.00 -6.05
C GLU A 287 22.66 19.88 -6.49
N HIS A 288 22.97 20.32 -7.71
CA HIS A 288 24.35 20.29 -8.22
C HIS A 288 24.77 21.62 -8.85
N LEU A 289 26.04 21.99 -8.64
CA LEU A 289 26.65 23.16 -9.26
C LEU A 289 27.11 22.81 -10.67
N LYS A 290 26.27 23.10 -11.64
CA LYS A 290 26.51 22.91 -13.07
C LYS A 290 27.42 24.03 -13.58
N ALA A 291 28.55 23.68 -14.17
CA ALA A 291 29.42 24.66 -14.83
C ALA A 291 28.75 25.09 -16.15
N SER A 292 28.32 26.35 -16.23
CA SER A 292 27.74 26.91 -17.44
C SER A 292 28.82 27.65 -18.24
N LEU A 293 29.05 27.22 -19.48
CA LEU A 293 30.00 27.84 -20.40
C LEU A 293 29.22 28.61 -21.47
N GLN A 294 29.32 29.94 -21.44
CA GLN A 294 28.71 30.82 -22.43
C GLN A 294 29.79 31.32 -23.39
N TYR A 295 29.72 30.89 -24.65
CA TYR A 295 30.59 31.34 -25.72
C TYR A 295 29.99 32.56 -26.41
N SER A 296 30.58 33.73 -26.22
CA SER A 296 30.22 34.95 -26.94
C SER A 296 31.14 35.12 -28.15
N TYR A 297 30.67 34.69 -29.32
CA TYR A 297 31.38 34.86 -30.59
C TYR A 297 31.29 36.30 -31.09
N GLY A 298 32.43 36.90 -31.42
CA GLY A 298 32.52 38.21 -32.04
C GLY A 298 32.38 38.14 -33.56
N ALA A 299 32.11 39.29 -34.19
CA ALA A 299 32.28 39.46 -35.64
C ALA A 299 33.76 39.63 -36.06
N ASP A 300 34.68 39.52 -35.10
CA ASP A 300 36.12 39.74 -35.23
C ASP A 300 36.82 38.68 -34.35
N PRO A 301 37.65 37.78 -34.92
CA PRO A 301 38.17 36.60 -34.21
C PRO A 301 39.17 36.92 -33.08
N VAL A 302 39.55 38.18 -32.90
CA VAL A 302 40.35 38.64 -31.75
C VAL A 302 39.48 38.86 -30.49
N ARG A 303 38.14 38.76 -30.62
CA ARG A 303 37.18 39.22 -29.59
C ARG A 303 36.23 38.13 -29.07
N ASP A 304 36.53 36.86 -29.28
CA ASP A 304 35.76 35.75 -28.71
C ASP A 304 35.94 35.66 -27.19
N GLY A 305 34.84 35.52 -26.47
CA GLY A 305 34.80 35.45 -25.01
C GLY A 305 34.20 34.15 -24.50
N ILE A 306 34.83 33.56 -23.48
CA ILE A 306 34.29 32.42 -22.73
C ILE A 306 33.94 32.92 -21.33
N SER A 307 32.63 32.97 -21.02
CA SER A 307 32.14 33.28 -19.68
C SER A 307 31.86 31.97 -18.93
N THR A 308 32.46 31.81 -17.75
CA THR A 308 32.33 30.62 -16.90
C THR A 308 31.41 30.90 -15.71
N GLY A 309 30.16 30.45 -15.79
CA GLY A 309 29.21 30.47 -14.69
C GLY A 309 29.25 29.19 -13.83
N LYS A 310 28.72 29.29 -12.62
CA LYS A 310 28.26 28.14 -11.84
C LYS A 310 26.78 28.36 -11.53
N GLU A 311 25.94 27.48 -12.06
CA GLU A 311 24.50 27.53 -11.89
C GLU A 311 24.07 26.40 -10.96
N MET A 312 23.17 26.69 -10.02
CA MET A 312 22.71 25.72 -9.03
C MET A 312 21.40 25.11 -9.52
N GLU A 313 21.49 23.90 -10.09
CA GLU A 313 20.35 23.20 -10.67
C GLU A 313 19.86 22.11 -9.71
N ARG A 314 18.56 22.03 -9.51
CA ARG A 314 17.89 20.98 -8.73
C ARG A 314 17.34 19.94 -9.70
N GLN A 315 17.75 18.69 -9.53
CA GLN A 315 17.43 17.59 -10.44
C GLN A 315 17.00 16.36 -9.64
N THR A 316 15.96 15.66 -10.09
CA THR A 316 15.62 14.35 -9.52
C THR A 316 16.80 13.37 -9.64
N LEU A 317 16.94 12.46 -8.68
CA LEU A 317 17.97 11.41 -8.74
C LEU A 317 17.71 10.42 -9.88
N VAL A 318 16.44 10.26 -10.24
CA VAL A 318 15.90 9.33 -11.25
C VAL A 318 14.75 10.05 -11.96
N SER A 319 14.62 9.93 -13.29
CA SER A 319 13.46 10.49 -14.00
C SER A 319 12.26 9.52 -13.96
N TYR A 320 11.03 10.03 -14.13
CA TYR A 320 9.87 9.16 -14.30
C TYR A 320 10.03 8.21 -15.49
N SER A 321 10.73 8.64 -16.55
CA SER A 321 11.06 7.85 -17.73
C SER A 321 12.00 6.67 -17.42
N ASP A 322 12.97 6.84 -16.52
CA ASP A 322 13.84 5.75 -16.05
C ASP A 322 13.04 4.68 -15.30
N ILE A 323 12.05 5.10 -14.51
CA ILE A 323 11.16 4.21 -13.75
C ILE A 323 10.18 3.49 -14.69
N GLN A 324 9.64 4.17 -15.71
CA GLN A 324 8.81 3.56 -16.75
C GLN A 324 9.58 2.56 -17.62
N SER A 325 10.88 2.78 -17.84
CA SER A 325 11.75 1.94 -18.69
C SER A 325 12.58 0.90 -17.90
N LEU A 326 12.37 0.76 -16.59
CA LEU A 326 13.04 -0.25 -15.77
C LEU A 326 12.85 -1.68 -16.36
N PRO A 327 13.93 -2.45 -16.58
CA PRO A 327 13.80 -3.85 -16.97
C PRO A 327 13.27 -4.69 -15.81
N ASP A 328 12.70 -5.85 -16.14
CA ASP A 328 12.20 -6.81 -15.14
C ASP A 328 13.31 -7.22 -14.16
N LEU A 329 12.91 -7.57 -12.94
CA LEU A 329 13.83 -7.88 -11.82
C LEU A 329 14.77 -6.74 -11.41
N THR A 330 14.55 -5.49 -11.85
CA THR A 330 15.34 -4.32 -11.41
C THR A 330 14.46 -3.30 -10.68
N CYS A 331 14.97 -2.73 -9.59
CA CYS A 331 14.28 -1.71 -8.79
C CYS A 331 15.25 -0.63 -8.29
N TYR A 332 14.71 0.50 -7.83
CA TYR A 332 15.44 1.46 -7.00
C TYR A 332 15.09 1.23 -5.53
N VAL A 333 16.10 1.09 -4.68
CA VAL A 333 15.92 0.85 -3.23
C VAL A 333 16.36 2.07 -2.44
N THR A 334 15.52 2.51 -1.51
CA THR A 334 15.86 3.49 -0.48
C THR A 334 15.83 2.83 0.91
N LEU A 335 16.75 3.23 1.78
CA LEU A 335 16.94 2.69 3.13
C LEU A 335 16.84 3.82 4.17
N PRO A 336 16.32 3.56 5.38
CA PRO A 336 16.27 4.56 6.44
C PRO A 336 17.66 5.02 6.90
N GLY A 337 17.88 6.33 6.85
CA GLY A 337 19.12 6.98 7.28
C GLY A 337 19.87 7.67 6.13
N PRO A 338 21.14 8.08 6.34
CA PRO A 338 21.94 8.79 5.35
C PRO A 338 22.54 7.84 4.29
N TYR A 339 21.72 7.00 3.67
CA TYR A 339 22.13 6.05 2.64
C TYR A 339 21.67 6.53 1.25
N PRO A 340 22.50 6.36 0.19
CA PRO A 340 22.09 6.71 -1.17
C PRO A 340 20.99 5.78 -1.68
N ALA A 341 20.13 6.29 -2.57
CA ALA A 341 19.24 5.45 -3.36
C ALA A 341 20.06 4.60 -4.35
N VAL A 342 19.82 3.29 -4.41
CA VAL A 342 20.61 2.35 -5.23
C VAL A 342 19.73 1.64 -6.25
N LYS A 343 20.17 1.59 -7.51
CA LYS A 343 19.57 0.74 -8.55
C LYS A 343 20.04 -0.70 -8.34
N LEU A 344 19.13 -1.59 -7.95
CA LEU A 344 19.40 -2.99 -7.61
C LEU A 344 18.84 -3.93 -8.68
N SER A 345 19.71 -4.76 -9.25
CA SER A 345 19.32 -5.86 -10.14
C SER A 345 19.19 -7.16 -9.34
N LEU A 346 17.97 -7.69 -9.24
CA LEU A 346 17.66 -8.94 -8.54
C LEU A 346 17.96 -10.15 -9.43
N LYS A 347 18.35 -11.26 -8.81
CA LYS A 347 18.54 -12.54 -9.49
C LYS A 347 17.41 -13.49 -9.08
N TYR A 348 16.60 -13.92 -10.04
CA TYR A 348 15.55 -14.91 -9.79
C TYR A 348 16.15 -16.23 -9.28
N GLN A 349 15.61 -16.76 -8.17
CA GLN A 349 16.02 -18.03 -7.58
C GLN A 349 14.83 -18.98 -7.59
N ALA A 350 14.87 -20.00 -8.45
CA ALA A 350 13.88 -21.08 -8.44
C ALA A 350 13.94 -21.83 -7.10
N ARG A 351 12.79 -21.98 -6.42
CA ARG A 351 12.65 -22.77 -5.19
C ARG A 351 12.13 -24.17 -5.49
N PRO A 352 12.53 -25.19 -4.71
CA PRO A 352 11.93 -26.52 -4.81
C PRO A 352 10.45 -26.47 -4.40
N LYS A 353 9.60 -27.25 -5.05
CA LYS A 353 8.19 -27.42 -4.68
C LYS A 353 8.11 -28.48 -3.58
N VAL A 354 7.97 -28.04 -2.33
CA VAL A 354 8.00 -28.89 -1.13
C VAL A 354 6.62 -29.46 -0.82
N ALA A 355 5.56 -28.69 -1.09
CA ALA A 355 4.17 -29.04 -0.81
C ALA A 355 3.26 -28.76 -2.02
N PRO A 356 2.07 -29.39 -2.11
CA PRO A 356 1.02 -28.89 -2.99
C PRO A 356 0.60 -27.48 -2.55
N GLU A 357 0.35 -26.60 -3.52
CA GLU A 357 -0.16 -25.24 -3.28
C GLU A 357 -1.49 -25.27 -2.53
N PHE A 358 -2.45 -26.06 -3.01
CA PHE A 358 -3.80 -26.19 -2.48
C PHE A 358 -4.24 -27.66 -2.46
N ILE A 359 -4.98 -28.06 -1.42
CA ILE A 359 -5.67 -29.36 -1.34
C ILE A 359 -7.15 -29.06 -1.07
N PRO A 360 -8.08 -29.28 -2.02
CA PRO A 360 -9.50 -29.00 -1.80
C PRO A 360 -10.06 -29.77 -0.59
N ARG A 361 -10.71 -29.08 0.34
CA ARG A 361 -11.50 -29.71 1.42
C ARG A 361 -12.85 -30.15 0.88
N ASP A 362 -13.31 -31.32 1.32
CA ASP A 362 -14.71 -31.70 1.21
C ASP A 362 -15.58 -30.80 2.13
N ILE A 363 -16.71 -30.33 1.62
CA ILE A 363 -17.65 -29.45 2.33
C ILE A 363 -19.02 -30.09 2.23
N ASN A 364 -19.63 -30.40 3.38
CA ASN A 364 -20.89 -31.14 3.46
C ASN A 364 -21.95 -30.55 2.49
N PRO A 365 -22.31 -31.26 1.41
CA PRO A 365 -23.13 -30.71 0.35
C PRO A 365 -24.59 -30.50 0.78
N GLU A 366 -25.11 -31.25 1.76
CA GLU A 366 -26.45 -31.04 2.28
C GLU A 366 -26.54 -29.70 3.04
N MET A 367 -25.53 -29.41 3.85
CA MET A 367 -25.43 -28.14 4.58
C MET A 367 -25.18 -26.95 3.65
N GLU A 368 -24.33 -27.11 2.64
CA GLU A 368 -24.06 -26.06 1.66
C GLU A 368 -25.28 -25.78 0.75
N ASN A 369 -26.03 -26.82 0.37
CA ASN A 369 -27.31 -26.66 -0.35
C ASN A 369 -28.38 -25.98 0.51
N ARG A 370 -28.55 -26.41 1.77
CA ARG A 370 -29.46 -25.78 2.76
C ARG A 370 -29.15 -24.30 2.91
N LEU A 371 -27.88 -23.95 3.12
CA LEU A 371 -27.47 -22.57 3.34
C LEU A 371 -27.56 -21.73 2.07
N SER A 372 -27.21 -22.29 0.91
CA SER A 372 -27.38 -21.61 -0.38
C SER A 372 -28.86 -21.33 -0.69
N ALA A 373 -29.79 -22.21 -0.28
CA ALA A 373 -31.22 -21.95 -0.36
C ALA A 373 -31.68 -20.83 0.61
N VAL A 374 -31.13 -20.78 1.83
CA VAL A 374 -31.37 -19.67 2.78
C VAL A 374 -30.89 -18.34 2.19
N LEU A 375 -29.67 -18.32 1.62
CA LEU A 375 -29.07 -17.15 0.97
C LEU A 375 -29.89 -16.68 -0.24
N ALA A 376 -30.27 -17.57 -1.15
CA ALA A 376 -31.11 -17.24 -2.30
C ALA A 376 -32.47 -16.65 -1.86
N ALA A 377 -33.07 -17.18 -0.79
CA ALA A 377 -34.28 -16.62 -0.21
C ALA A 377 -34.06 -15.24 0.45
N ARG A 378 -32.89 -14.97 1.05
CA ARG A 378 -32.53 -13.62 1.54
C ARG A 378 -32.31 -12.63 0.40
N GLU A 379 -31.67 -13.04 -0.68
CA GLU A 379 -31.46 -12.16 -1.85
C GLU A 379 -32.77 -11.84 -2.58
N ALA A 380 -33.74 -12.75 -2.59
CA ALA A 380 -35.08 -12.49 -3.12
C ALA A 380 -35.85 -11.49 -2.23
N GLU A 381 -35.87 -11.71 -0.91
CA GLU A 381 -36.46 -10.80 0.09
C GLU A 381 -35.83 -9.39 0.03
N GLY A 382 -34.50 -9.32 -0.07
CA GLY A 382 -33.76 -8.06 -0.20
C GLY A 382 -34.07 -7.31 -1.51
N ARG A 383 -34.18 -8.03 -2.63
CA ARG A 383 -34.59 -7.44 -3.93
C ARG A 383 -36.04 -6.94 -3.91
N GLN A 384 -36.96 -7.71 -3.34
CA GLN A 384 -38.36 -7.29 -3.15
C GLN A 384 -38.45 -6.04 -2.26
N MET A 385 -37.64 -5.95 -1.21
CA MET A 385 -37.58 -4.75 -0.35
C MET A 385 -36.92 -3.55 -1.03
N ALA A 386 -35.86 -3.74 -1.82
CA ALA A 386 -35.23 -2.65 -2.58
C ALA A 386 -36.21 -2.00 -3.57
N SER A 387 -37.03 -2.82 -4.25
CA SER A 387 -38.12 -2.37 -5.12
C SER A 387 -39.21 -1.54 -4.42
N LEU A 388 -39.23 -1.47 -3.08
CA LEU A 388 -40.13 -0.61 -2.30
C LEU A 388 -39.49 0.74 -1.90
N PHE A 389 -38.25 0.99 -2.33
CA PHE A 389 -37.51 2.24 -2.12
C PHE A 389 -37.06 2.93 -3.42
N GLU A 390 -37.18 2.26 -4.57
CA GLU A 390 -37.12 2.92 -5.87
C GLU A 390 -38.42 3.73 -6.10
N PRO A 391 -38.34 5.00 -6.54
CA PRO A 391 -39.54 5.77 -6.85
C PRO A 391 -40.16 5.30 -8.17
N ASP A 392 -41.48 5.11 -8.20
CA ASP A 392 -42.23 4.68 -9.38
C ASP A 392 -41.94 5.59 -10.59
N VAL A 393 -41.15 5.07 -11.55
CA VAL A 393 -41.10 5.61 -12.90
C VAL A 393 -42.24 4.94 -13.67
N PRO A 394 -43.31 5.66 -14.06
CA PRO A 394 -44.51 5.03 -14.60
C PRO A 394 -44.23 4.31 -15.92
N GLU A 395 -44.54 3.01 -16.00
CA GLU A 395 -44.43 2.23 -17.23
C GLU A 395 -45.31 2.82 -18.35
N VAL A 396 -44.67 3.34 -19.40
CA VAL A 396 -45.36 3.77 -20.61
C VAL A 396 -45.62 2.55 -21.49
N VAL A 397 -46.73 1.86 -21.25
CA VAL A 397 -47.14 0.69 -22.03
C VAL A 397 -47.72 1.11 -23.38
N SER A 398 -46.86 1.05 -24.40
CA SER A 398 -47.20 0.99 -25.82
C SER A 398 -46.02 0.34 -26.55
N GLY A 399 -46.16 -0.64 -27.44
CA GLY A 399 -47.35 -1.17 -28.11
C GLY A 399 -46.85 -1.69 -29.47
N GLU A 400 -47.24 -2.88 -29.88
CA GLU A 400 -46.60 -3.56 -31.01
C GLU A 400 -46.83 -2.86 -32.36
N ASP A 401 -45.75 -2.57 -33.10
CA ASP A 401 -45.70 -2.85 -34.53
C ASP A 401 -44.25 -2.96 -35.05
N VAL A 402 -44.02 -3.69 -36.14
CA VAL A 402 -42.66 -4.00 -36.66
C VAL A 402 -42.51 -3.65 -38.13
N THR A 403 -41.67 -2.66 -38.44
CA THR A 403 -41.14 -2.43 -39.80
C THR A 403 -39.64 -2.07 -39.79
N GLN A 404 -38.94 -2.42 -40.87
CA GLN A 404 -37.50 -2.24 -41.06
C GLN A 404 -37.19 -0.86 -41.70
N ALA A 405 -36.09 -0.20 -41.32
CA ALA A 405 -35.14 0.45 -42.26
C ALA A 405 -33.89 1.04 -41.55
N GLU A 406 -32.73 0.82 -42.20
CA GLU A 406 -31.54 1.68 -42.37
C GLU A 406 -30.94 2.59 -41.26
N GLN A 407 -29.60 2.68 -41.25
CA GLN A 407 -28.83 3.71 -40.55
C GLN A 407 -28.94 5.08 -41.25
N PRO A 408 -28.81 6.22 -40.54
CA PRO A 408 -27.50 6.90 -40.63
C PRO A 408 -27.05 7.75 -39.41
N GLN A 409 -25.72 7.75 -39.19
CA GLN A 409 -24.85 8.87 -38.74
C GLN A 409 -25.08 9.64 -37.41
N GLN A 410 -23.97 10.18 -36.88
CA GLN A 410 -23.89 10.94 -35.62
C GLN A 410 -24.23 12.44 -35.80
N PRO A 411 -25.02 13.05 -34.89
CA PRO A 411 -25.09 14.51 -34.73
C PRO A 411 -23.97 15.10 -33.83
N GLN A 412 -23.76 16.41 -33.92
CA GLN A 412 -22.72 17.16 -33.20
C GLN A 412 -23.21 17.76 -31.86
N GLN A 413 -22.28 18.20 -31.00
CA GLN A 413 -22.57 18.86 -29.71
C GLN A 413 -23.09 20.30 -29.88
N PRO A 414 -24.14 20.73 -29.14
CA PRO A 414 -24.51 22.14 -28.98
C PRO A 414 -23.70 22.88 -27.90
N GLN A 415 -23.70 24.22 -27.96
CA GLN A 415 -23.00 25.11 -27.02
C GLN A 415 -23.85 25.52 -25.79
N GLN A 416 -23.21 25.98 -24.71
CA GLN A 416 -23.87 26.47 -23.49
C GLN A 416 -24.28 27.96 -23.55
N PRO A 417 -25.37 28.39 -22.87
CA PRO A 417 -25.74 29.81 -22.73
C PRO A 417 -25.06 30.52 -21.53
N GLN A 418 -25.12 31.86 -21.52
CA GLN A 418 -24.51 32.75 -20.51
C GLN A 418 -25.44 33.05 -19.29
N GLN A 419 -24.86 33.55 -18.19
CA GLN A 419 -25.58 34.03 -17.00
C GLN A 419 -25.60 35.58 -16.87
N PRO A 420 -26.54 36.19 -16.10
CA PRO A 420 -26.72 37.65 -15.99
C PRO A 420 -25.94 38.30 -14.83
N GLN A 421 -25.91 39.65 -14.81
CA GLN A 421 -25.15 40.50 -13.88
C GLN A 421 -25.98 41.10 -12.72
N GLN A 422 -25.29 41.58 -11.66
CA GLN A 422 -25.82 42.49 -10.62
C GLN A 422 -24.74 43.55 -10.19
N PRO A 423 -25.09 44.65 -9.48
CA PRO A 423 -24.45 45.97 -9.66
C PRO A 423 -23.42 46.44 -8.59
N GLN A 424 -22.83 47.64 -8.81
CA GLN A 424 -21.76 48.30 -8.04
C GLN A 424 -22.30 49.36 -7.03
N GLN A 425 -21.55 50.16 -6.24
CA GLN A 425 -20.09 50.42 -6.07
C GLN A 425 -19.81 50.72 -4.54
N PRO A 426 -18.99 51.70 -3.99
CA PRO A 426 -18.20 52.83 -4.51
C PRO A 426 -16.68 52.89 -4.12
N GLN A 427 -15.93 53.71 -4.89
CA GLN A 427 -14.79 54.61 -4.56
C GLN A 427 -13.94 54.37 -3.27
N GLN A 428 -12.63 54.03 -3.35
CA GLN A 428 -11.42 54.85 -3.68
C GLN A 428 -10.82 55.66 -2.50
N PRO A 429 -9.53 56.08 -2.51
CA PRO A 429 -8.52 56.14 -3.61
C PRO A 429 -7.28 55.22 -3.35
N GLN A 430 -6.06 55.30 -3.93
CA GLN A 430 -5.40 56.26 -4.86
C GLN A 430 -4.31 55.59 -5.78
N GLN A 431 -3.10 56.16 -5.87
CA GLN A 431 -1.92 55.82 -6.74
C GLN A 431 -0.65 56.46 -6.12
N PRO A 432 0.63 56.16 -6.52
CA PRO A 432 1.17 56.00 -7.90
C PRO A 432 2.22 54.84 -8.05
N GLN A 433 3.00 54.59 -9.13
CA GLN A 433 3.17 55.18 -10.48
C GLN A 433 3.70 54.13 -11.50
N GLN A 434 3.50 54.36 -12.81
CA GLN A 434 4.13 53.67 -13.97
C GLN A 434 5.41 54.42 -14.42
N PRO A 435 6.35 53.90 -15.27
CA PRO A 435 6.15 53.40 -16.67
C PRO A 435 7.15 52.27 -17.15
N GLN A 436 7.25 51.76 -18.39
CA GLN A 436 6.38 51.65 -19.59
C GLN A 436 6.85 50.48 -20.51
N GLN A 437 5.98 50.07 -21.45
CA GLN A 437 6.23 49.19 -22.61
C GLN A 437 6.70 50.02 -23.84
N PRO A 438 7.21 49.47 -24.98
CA PRO A 438 6.41 48.62 -25.89
C PRO A 438 7.20 47.56 -26.73
N VAL A 439 6.56 47.04 -27.78
CA VAL A 439 6.96 45.90 -28.64
C VAL A 439 6.72 46.23 -30.13
N SER A 440 7.22 45.38 -31.05
CA SER A 440 6.80 45.27 -32.48
C SER A 440 7.41 46.30 -33.47
N PRO A 441 7.37 46.09 -34.82
CA PRO A 441 6.61 45.08 -35.58
C PRO A 441 7.41 44.30 -36.68
N ALA A 442 6.70 43.49 -37.48
CA ALA A 442 7.18 42.81 -38.69
C ALA A 442 6.25 43.11 -39.90
N ILE A 443 6.78 43.13 -41.13
CA ILE A 443 6.05 43.38 -42.40
C ILE A 443 6.64 42.54 -43.56
N ASN A 444 5.79 42.07 -44.50
CA ASN A 444 6.13 41.34 -45.75
C ASN A 444 6.67 42.29 -46.87
N ASP A 445 7.35 41.87 -47.95
CA ASP A 445 6.75 41.15 -49.10
C ASP A 445 7.76 40.90 -50.27
N LYS A 446 7.44 39.94 -51.16
CA LYS A 446 7.89 39.68 -52.57
C LYS A 446 9.37 39.67 -53.03
N LYS A 447 9.74 38.48 -53.55
CA LYS A 447 10.39 38.17 -54.86
C LYS A 447 11.57 39.01 -55.39
N SER A 448 12.69 38.31 -55.59
CA SER A 448 13.45 38.32 -56.86
C SER A 448 14.12 36.95 -57.08
N ASP A 449 14.64 36.69 -58.29
CA ASP A 449 15.17 35.39 -58.74
C ASP A 449 16.59 35.54 -59.29
N SER A 450 17.51 34.65 -58.89
CA SER A 450 18.74 34.28 -59.63
C SER A 450 19.49 33.17 -58.89
N GLY A 451 19.68 32.03 -59.55
CA GLY A 451 20.41 30.89 -59.00
C GLY A 451 21.89 30.84 -59.42
N VAL A 452 22.74 30.42 -58.49
CA VAL A 452 24.07 29.83 -58.77
C VAL A 452 24.19 28.53 -57.98
N ASN A 453 24.87 27.54 -58.53
CA ASN A 453 24.93 26.15 -58.04
C ASN A 453 26.42 25.74 -57.89
N ILE A 454 26.68 24.51 -57.39
CA ILE A 454 27.99 23.82 -57.34
C ILE A 454 28.88 24.25 -56.14
N PRO A 455 29.49 23.32 -55.35
CA PRO A 455 29.12 21.92 -55.06
C PRO A 455 29.19 21.58 -53.54
N ALA A 456 28.91 20.31 -53.19
CA ALA A 456 29.38 19.73 -51.93
C ALA A 456 30.86 19.28 -52.05
N GLY A 457 31.64 19.40 -50.98
CA GLY A 457 33.02 18.93 -50.92
C GLY A 457 33.81 19.50 -49.73
N GLY A 458 33.79 18.81 -48.59
CA GLY A 458 34.57 19.14 -47.39
C GLY A 458 35.11 17.85 -46.78
N ILE A 459 36.44 17.72 -46.73
CA ILE A 459 37.15 16.50 -46.35
C ILE A 459 37.17 16.33 -44.83
N GLU A 460 36.93 15.11 -44.35
CA GLU A 460 37.20 14.74 -42.95
C GLU A 460 38.69 14.92 -42.63
N GLN A 461 39.01 15.78 -41.66
CA GLN A 461 40.37 15.85 -41.11
C GLN A 461 40.43 15.10 -39.79
N GLU A 462 41.23 14.04 -39.76
CA GLU A 462 41.56 13.29 -38.55
C GLU A 462 42.16 14.24 -37.50
N LEU A 463 41.55 14.29 -36.32
CA LEU A 463 42.10 14.97 -35.15
C LEU A 463 43.34 14.22 -34.64
N LYS A 464 44.51 14.60 -35.16
CA LYS A 464 45.80 14.13 -34.64
C LYS A 464 45.95 14.55 -33.19
N MET A 465 45.82 13.59 -32.27
CA MET A 465 46.20 13.75 -30.88
C MET A 465 47.66 14.19 -30.80
N LYS A 466 47.96 15.15 -29.93
CA LYS A 466 49.32 15.39 -29.47
C LYS A 466 49.72 14.26 -28.49
N PRO A 467 51.01 13.92 -28.37
CA PRO A 467 51.45 12.94 -27.37
C PRO A 467 51.07 13.37 -25.96
N GLU A 468 50.75 12.40 -25.12
CA GLU A 468 50.63 12.58 -23.68
C GLU A 468 52.05 12.66 -23.11
N GLU A 469 52.42 13.81 -22.51
CA GLU A 469 53.64 13.92 -21.73
C GLU A 469 53.38 13.40 -20.31
N GLU A 470 54.25 12.51 -19.85
CA GLU A 470 54.07 11.57 -18.74
C GLU A 470 53.67 12.25 -17.41
N MET A 471 52.42 12.02 -16.98
CA MET A 471 52.05 11.98 -15.56
C MET A 471 51.40 10.64 -15.26
N GLU A 472 52.22 9.63 -14.97
CA GLU A 472 51.73 8.39 -14.34
C GLU A 472 51.08 8.73 -13.00
N GLN A 473 49.75 8.60 -12.92
CA GLN A 473 49.06 8.53 -11.63
C GLN A 473 49.31 7.14 -11.03
N GLN A 474 50.50 6.95 -10.47
CA GLN A 474 50.89 5.70 -9.85
C GLN A 474 49.91 5.36 -8.72
N LEU A 475 49.24 4.21 -8.85
CA LEU A 475 48.29 3.73 -7.85
C LEU A 475 48.99 3.50 -6.50
N PRO A 476 48.32 3.77 -5.36
CA PRO A 476 48.90 3.52 -4.05
C PRO A 476 49.42 2.08 -3.90
N PRO A 477 50.62 1.87 -3.32
CA PRO A 477 51.15 0.55 -3.04
C PRO A 477 50.12 -0.33 -2.33
N GLY A 478 49.89 -1.53 -2.87
CA GLY A 478 48.90 -2.47 -2.36
C GLY A 478 47.51 -2.37 -2.98
N ILE A 479 47.24 -1.44 -3.91
CA ILE A 479 46.01 -1.41 -4.72
C ILE A 479 46.27 -1.98 -6.13
N SER A 480 45.33 -2.78 -6.64
CA SER A 480 45.35 -3.32 -8.00
C SER A 480 44.91 -2.31 -9.07
N GLU A 481 45.20 -2.59 -10.34
CA GLU A 481 44.66 -1.85 -11.49
C GLU A 481 43.11 -1.84 -11.53
N SER A 482 42.44 -2.77 -10.83
CA SER A 482 40.98 -2.82 -10.65
C SER A 482 40.45 -2.02 -9.46
N GLY A 483 41.32 -1.39 -8.66
CA GLY A 483 40.94 -0.61 -7.47
C GLY A 483 40.69 -1.43 -6.20
N GLU A 484 41.05 -2.72 -6.17
CA GLU A 484 40.93 -3.57 -4.99
C GLU A 484 42.22 -3.55 -4.14
N VAL A 485 42.09 -3.57 -2.82
CA VAL A 485 43.26 -3.63 -1.92
C VAL A 485 43.76 -5.08 -1.85
N VAL A 486 44.94 -5.33 -2.42
CA VAL A 486 45.63 -6.62 -2.46
C VAL A 486 46.65 -6.76 -1.32
N ASP A 487 47.27 -5.65 -0.90
CA ASP A 487 48.15 -5.60 0.28
C ASP A 487 47.75 -4.44 1.21
N MET A 488 47.11 -4.80 2.33
CA MET A 488 46.63 -3.84 3.34
C MET A 488 47.79 -3.14 4.05
N ALA A 489 48.91 -3.82 4.29
CA ALA A 489 50.05 -3.28 5.05
C ALA A 489 50.86 -2.28 4.21
N ALA A 490 51.04 -2.56 2.92
CA ALA A 490 51.63 -1.61 1.98
C ALA A 490 50.79 -0.32 1.88
N TYR A 491 49.46 -0.46 1.83
CA TYR A 491 48.54 0.68 1.73
C TYR A 491 48.48 1.51 3.03
N GLU A 492 48.47 0.87 4.20
CA GLU A 492 48.51 1.55 5.50
C GLU A 492 49.82 2.32 5.73
N ALA A 493 50.96 1.77 5.30
CA ALA A 493 52.24 2.47 5.36
C ALA A 493 52.24 3.73 4.45
N TRP A 494 51.76 3.59 3.21
CA TRP A 494 51.66 4.71 2.27
C TRP A 494 50.71 5.80 2.76
N GLN A 495 49.58 5.44 3.39
CA GLN A 495 48.65 6.37 4.03
C GLN A 495 49.32 7.18 5.16
N GLN A 496 50.09 6.52 6.04
CA GLN A 496 50.80 7.20 7.14
C GLN A 496 51.88 8.16 6.64
N GLU A 497 52.59 7.82 5.56
CA GLU A 497 53.68 8.62 5.01
C GLU A 497 53.19 9.84 4.21
N ASN A 498 52.05 9.72 3.51
CA ASN A 498 51.50 10.79 2.66
C ASN A 498 50.45 11.68 3.35
N HIS A 499 49.77 11.18 4.40
CA HIS A 499 48.66 11.89 5.06
C HIS A 499 48.74 11.94 6.61
N PRO A 500 49.86 12.37 7.21
CA PRO A 500 50.06 12.34 8.67
C PRO A 500 49.03 13.15 9.49
N ASP A 501 48.46 14.22 8.92
CA ASP A 501 47.50 15.08 9.62
C ASP A 501 46.11 14.45 9.81
N ILE A 502 45.76 13.39 9.07
CA ILE A 502 44.41 12.78 9.14
C ILE A 502 44.14 12.21 10.54
N GLN A 503 45.13 11.57 11.18
CA GLN A 503 44.97 11.03 12.54
C GLN A 503 44.76 12.15 13.58
N GLN A 504 45.44 13.29 13.45
CA GLN A 504 45.21 14.44 14.34
C GLN A 504 43.83 15.06 14.13
N GLN A 505 43.31 15.06 12.88
CA GLN A 505 41.94 15.51 12.61
C GLN A 505 40.87 14.55 13.15
N MET A 506 41.13 13.23 13.17
CA MET A 506 40.25 12.27 13.86
C MET A 506 40.25 12.52 15.38
N GLN A 507 41.43 12.62 16.01
CA GLN A 507 41.52 12.85 17.45
C GLN A 507 40.81 14.15 17.89
N ARG A 508 41.00 15.26 17.17
CA ARG A 508 40.25 16.51 17.45
C ARG A 508 38.73 16.36 17.29
N ARG A 509 38.25 15.50 16.39
CA ARG A 509 36.80 15.22 16.25
C ARG A 509 36.26 14.38 17.41
N GLU A 510 37.06 13.45 17.94
CA GLU A 510 36.69 12.68 19.13
C GLU A 510 36.68 13.56 20.40
N GLU A 511 37.70 14.40 20.60
CA GLU A 511 37.77 15.37 21.72
C GLU A 511 36.57 16.34 21.72
N VAL A 512 36.17 16.85 20.55
CA VAL A 512 34.99 17.72 20.42
C VAL A 512 33.70 16.96 20.75
N ASN A 513 33.54 15.71 20.31
CA ASN A 513 32.35 14.91 20.63
C ASN A 513 32.24 14.58 22.14
N ILE A 514 33.36 14.39 22.84
CA ILE A 514 33.37 14.08 24.28
C ILE A 514 32.91 15.29 25.11
N ASN A 515 33.32 16.51 24.73
CA ASN A 515 33.02 17.72 25.52
C ASN A 515 31.58 18.23 25.35
N VAL A 516 30.89 17.90 24.24
CA VAL A 516 29.48 18.32 24.02
C VAL A 516 28.50 17.72 25.03
N HIS A 517 28.84 16.60 25.69
CA HIS A 517 27.95 15.88 26.61
C HIS A 517 28.12 16.22 28.10
N ARG A 518 28.81 17.32 28.47
CA ARG A 518 29.09 17.60 29.90
C ARG A 518 28.69 18.97 30.48
N GLU A 519 28.17 19.92 29.69
CA GLU A 519 27.70 21.22 30.21
C GLU A 519 26.29 21.61 29.73
N ARG A 520 25.26 21.08 30.41
CA ARG A 520 24.08 21.84 30.87
C ARG A 520 23.17 20.95 31.72
N GLY A 521 23.13 21.22 33.02
CA GLY A 521 22.40 20.42 34.00
C GLY A 521 22.44 21.04 35.39
N GLU A 522 22.07 22.32 35.48
CA GLU A 522 21.82 23.04 36.74
C GLU A 522 20.47 23.73 36.67
N ASP A 523 19.86 23.83 37.85
CA ASP A 523 18.44 23.97 38.13
C ASP A 523 17.77 25.28 37.67
N VAL A 524 16.44 25.19 37.48
CA VAL A 524 15.53 26.35 37.42
C VAL A 524 14.36 26.06 38.36
N GLU A 525 14.24 26.81 39.46
CA GLU A 525 13.10 26.72 40.36
C GLU A 525 11.85 27.44 39.78
N PRO A 526 10.63 27.05 40.20
CA PRO A 526 9.39 27.61 39.65
C PRO A 526 9.01 28.95 40.32
N GLY A 527 9.56 30.05 39.80
CA GLY A 527 9.19 31.42 40.17
C GLY A 527 9.82 32.46 39.24
N ASP A 528 9.15 33.61 39.09
CA ASP A 528 9.51 34.78 38.28
C ASP A 528 9.57 34.50 36.74
N ASP A 529 9.04 35.34 35.83
CA ASP A 529 8.35 36.61 35.97
C ASP A 529 7.27 36.79 34.87
N PHE A 530 6.21 37.55 35.21
CA PHE A 530 5.02 38.01 34.45
C PHE A 530 4.80 37.64 32.97
#